data_AF-A0A662E9K7-F1
#
_entry.id   AF-A0A662E9K7-F1
#
_cell.length_a   1.000
_cell.length_b   1.000
_cell.length_c   1.000
_cell.angle_alpha   90.00
_cell.angle_beta   90.00
_cell.angle_gamma   90.00
#
_symmetry.space_group_name_H-M   'P 1'
#
loop_
_entity.id
_entity.type
_entity.pdbx_description
1 polymer ?
#
loop_
_entity_poly.entity_id
_entity_poly.type
_entity_poly.pdbx_seq_one_letter_code
_entity_poly.pdbx_strand_id
1 'polypeptide(L)'
;MKGLDNLKADSRIGIGVGPVIALSSEKIETGDGAAFTLSGNSLDGLKKEKEIGIQIDSPNEIGKIALNATVVAANHLVRGFTSSQATAVGHALKGWSHQKIADVWKGRTISRQSVTKHLKSAGWDVLEEQIRAFEKIVSMLTRGND
;
A
#
# COMPACT_ATOMS: atom_id res chain seq x y z
N MET A 1 -16.67 -26.23 -2.13
CA MET A 1 -15.35 -25.98 -1.50
C MET A 1 -15.58 -25.14 -0.25
N LYS A 2 -15.96 -25.78 0.87
CA LYS A 2 -16.09 -25.13 2.20
C LYS A 2 -14.75 -25.33 2.90
N GLY A 3 -14.05 -24.25 3.23
CA GLY A 3 -12.75 -24.33 3.91
C GLY A 3 -11.87 -23.07 3.81
N LEU A 4 -12.18 -22.13 2.91
CA LEU A 4 -11.42 -20.88 2.76
C LEU A 4 -12.06 -19.67 3.46
N ASP A 5 -13.28 -19.81 3.99
CA ASP A 5 -14.08 -18.69 4.54
C ASP A 5 -13.51 -18.10 5.85
N ASN A 6 -12.38 -18.63 6.35
CA ASN A 6 -11.78 -18.23 7.63
C ASN A 6 -10.26 -18.03 7.59
N LEU A 7 -9.64 -18.01 6.40
CA LEU A 7 -8.24 -17.59 6.28
C LEU A 7 -8.18 -16.07 6.42
N LYS A 8 -7.98 -15.59 7.66
CA LYS A 8 -7.45 -14.25 7.89
C LYS A 8 -6.05 -14.22 7.29
N ALA A 9 -5.92 -13.69 6.09
CA ALA A 9 -4.62 -13.40 5.50
C ALA A 9 -4.02 -12.22 6.27
N ASP A 10 -3.02 -12.50 7.10
CA ASP A 10 -2.13 -11.49 7.69
C ASP A 10 -0.93 -11.34 6.74
N SER A 11 -0.92 -10.27 5.95
CA SER A 11 0.16 -9.95 5.03
C SER A 11 0.98 -8.81 5.60
N ARG A 12 2.31 -8.99 5.62
CA ARG A 12 3.25 -7.98 6.07
C ARG A 12 4.18 -7.56 4.96
N ILE A 13 4.35 -6.26 4.78
CA ILE A 13 5.08 -5.68 3.66
C ILE A 13 6.14 -4.71 4.21
N GLY A 14 7.41 -5.05 4.04
CA GLY A 14 8.54 -4.14 4.25
C GLY A 14 9.04 -3.62 2.91
N ILE A 15 9.10 -2.29 2.76
CA ILE A 15 9.55 -1.63 1.53
C ILE A 15 10.83 -0.87 1.83
N GLY A 16 11.88 -1.13 1.06
CA GLY A 16 13.12 -0.37 1.07
C GLY A 16 13.30 0.39 -0.25
N VAL A 17 13.63 1.68 -0.18
CA VAL A 17 13.89 2.52 -1.35
C VAL A 17 15.31 3.07 -1.24
N GLY A 18 16.14 2.82 -2.25
CA GLY A 18 17.53 3.26 -2.26
C GLY A 18 18.30 2.68 -3.44
N PRO A 19 19.60 3.00 -3.57
CA PRO A 19 20.46 2.42 -4.58
C PRO A 19 20.56 0.89 -4.45
N VAL A 20 20.77 0.25 -5.59
CA VAL A 20 20.99 -1.18 -5.70
C VAL A 20 22.33 -1.43 -6.40
N ILE A 21 23.16 -2.29 -5.81
CA ILE A 21 24.55 -2.51 -6.23
C ILE A 21 24.63 -3.65 -7.25
N ALA A 22 23.85 -4.71 -7.06
CA ALA A 22 23.83 -5.86 -7.96
C ALA A 22 22.39 -6.37 -8.15
N LEU A 23 21.83 -6.14 -9.33
CA LEU A 23 20.60 -6.77 -9.80
C LEU A 23 20.93 -7.53 -11.09
N SER A 24 20.91 -8.86 -11.03
CA SER A 24 20.78 -9.68 -12.22
C SER A 24 19.45 -10.41 -12.15
N SER A 25 18.75 -10.53 -13.29
CA SER A 25 17.45 -11.21 -13.38
C SER A 25 17.49 -12.66 -12.88
N GLU A 26 18.67 -13.27 -12.85
CA GLU A 26 18.89 -14.65 -12.40
C GLU A 26 19.21 -14.77 -10.89
N LYS A 27 19.54 -13.66 -10.22
CA LYS A 27 19.95 -13.66 -8.79
C LYS A 27 19.30 -12.54 -7.98
N ILE A 28 17.99 -12.37 -8.12
CA ILE A 28 17.22 -11.42 -7.29
C ILE A 28 17.42 -11.73 -5.80
N GLU A 29 17.60 -13.00 -5.45
CA GLU A 29 17.87 -13.48 -4.09
C GLU A 29 19.21 -13.00 -3.51
N THR A 30 20.18 -12.64 -4.35
CA THR A 30 21.48 -12.07 -3.91
C THR A 30 21.54 -10.56 -4.15
N GLY A 31 20.38 -9.92 -4.33
CA GLY A 31 20.31 -8.49 -4.51
C GLY A 31 20.92 -7.76 -3.30
N ASP A 32 21.80 -6.80 -3.58
CA ASP A 32 22.57 -6.07 -2.57
C ASP A 32 22.42 -4.56 -2.76
N GLY A 33 22.63 -3.79 -1.70
CA GLY A 33 22.47 -2.34 -1.67
C GLY A 33 21.40 -1.87 -0.68
N ALA A 34 21.31 -0.55 -0.51
CA ALA A 34 20.48 0.09 0.51
C ALA A 34 19.00 -0.33 0.41
N ALA A 35 18.45 -0.50 -0.80
CA ALA A 35 17.06 -0.94 -0.95
C ALA A 35 16.79 -2.31 -0.27
N PHE A 36 17.70 -3.27 -0.40
CA PHE A 36 17.55 -4.60 0.19
C PHE A 36 17.68 -4.54 1.71
N THR A 37 18.74 -3.92 2.22
CA THR A 37 18.95 -3.76 3.67
C THR A 37 17.80 -3.02 4.35
N LEU A 38 17.33 -1.92 3.76
CA LEU A 38 16.22 -1.13 4.29
C LEU A 38 14.90 -1.89 4.23
N SER A 39 14.67 -2.71 3.19
CA SER A 39 13.46 -3.52 3.09
C SER A 39 13.41 -4.60 4.18
N GLY A 40 14.53 -5.28 4.44
CA GLY A 40 14.68 -6.25 5.52
C GLY A 40 14.47 -5.59 6.89
N ASN A 41 15.17 -4.50 7.17
CA ASN A 41 15.00 -3.73 8.41
C ASN A 41 13.56 -3.26 8.62
N SER A 42 12.91 -2.82 7.55
CA SER A 42 11.51 -2.39 7.59
C SER A 42 10.58 -3.55 7.90
N LEU A 43 10.84 -4.74 7.36
CA LEU A 43 10.05 -5.95 7.60
C LEU A 43 10.25 -6.47 9.03
N ASP A 44 11.49 -6.54 9.49
CA ASP A 44 11.86 -6.97 10.85
C ASP A 44 11.29 -6.03 11.92
N GLY A 45 11.16 -4.75 11.60
CA GLY A 45 10.55 -3.74 12.46
C GLY A 45 9.03 -3.81 12.58
N LEU A 46 8.35 -4.67 11.81
CA LEU A 46 6.90 -4.81 11.85
C LEU A 46 6.44 -5.56 13.10
N LYS A 47 5.62 -4.88 13.91
CA LYS A 47 4.92 -5.47 15.06
C LYS A 47 3.49 -5.88 14.65
N LYS A 48 2.76 -6.56 15.54
CA LYS A 48 1.38 -7.04 15.29
C LYS A 48 0.42 -5.97 14.75
N GLU A 49 0.68 -4.69 15.01
CA GLU A 49 -0.17 -3.57 14.60
C GLU A 49 0.32 -2.83 13.35
N LYS A 50 1.52 -3.16 12.84
CA LYS A 50 2.13 -2.54 11.66
C LYS A 50 2.27 -3.58 10.56
N GLU A 51 1.33 -3.58 9.62
CA GLU A 51 1.32 -4.54 8.50
C GLU A 51 2.14 -4.01 7.30
N ILE A 52 2.41 -2.70 7.26
CA ILE A 52 3.21 -2.06 6.21
C ILE A 52 4.27 -1.17 6.85
N GLY A 53 5.50 -1.29 6.38
CA GLY A 53 6.61 -0.40 6.71
C GLY A 53 7.34 0.05 5.45
N ILE A 54 7.87 1.26 5.48
CA ILE A 54 8.72 1.79 4.42
C ILE A 54 9.94 2.47 5.04
N GLN A 55 11.10 2.21 4.46
CA GLN A 55 12.33 2.93 4.73
C GLN A 55 12.95 3.39 3.40
N ILE A 56 13.57 4.55 3.43
CA ILE A 56 14.15 5.20 2.25
C ILE A 56 15.52 5.78 2.58
N ASP A 57 16.47 5.54 1.70
CA ASP A 57 17.81 6.11 1.74
C ASP A 57 17.76 7.57 1.29
N SER A 58 17.65 8.47 2.26
CA SER A 58 17.58 9.90 2.03
C SER A 58 18.08 10.68 3.25
N PRO A 59 18.85 11.77 3.06
CA PRO A 59 19.30 12.64 4.15
C PRO A 59 18.17 13.51 4.72
N ASN A 60 17.02 13.61 4.04
CA ASN A 60 15.91 14.45 4.49
C ASN A 60 15.07 13.74 5.57
N GLU A 61 15.45 13.93 6.83
CA GLU A 61 14.77 13.35 8.00
C GLU A 61 13.29 13.75 8.12
N ILE A 62 12.96 15.02 7.84
CA ILE A 62 11.57 15.50 7.92
C ILE A 62 10.69 14.79 6.89
N GLY A 63 11.20 14.62 5.66
CA GLY A 63 10.51 13.87 4.63
C GLY A 63 10.31 12.40 5.01
N LYS A 64 11.30 11.76 5.64
CA LYS A 64 11.17 10.38 6.15
C LYS A 64 10.09 10.25 7.23
N ILE A 65 10.03 11.21 8.16
CA ILE A 65 8.98 11.27 9.19
C ILE A 65 7.60 11.42 8.55
N ALA A 66 7.47 12.34 7.59
CA ALA A 66 6.23 12.57 6.86
C ALA A 66 5.78 11.30 6.09
N LEU A 67 6.71 10.63 5.41
CA LEU A 67 6.46 9.38 4.70
C LEU A 67 5.91 8.31 5.64
N ASN A 68 6.57 8.09 6.77
CA ASN A 68 6.14 7.11 7.75
C ASN A 68 4.77 7.47 8.35
N ALA A 69 4.49 8.75 8.63
CA ALA A 69 3.19 9.19 9.11
C ALA A 69 2.07 8.90 8.09
N THR A 70 2.30 9.18 6.80
CA THR A 70 1.36 8.86 5.72
C THR A 70 1.10 7.35 5.61
N VAL A 71 2.13 6.52 5.68
CA VAL A 71 1.97 5.05 5.65
C VAL A 71 1.22 4.53 6.87
N VAL A 72 1.50 5.04 8.07
CA VAL A 72 0.78 4.65 9.29
C VAL A 72 -0.71 5.02 9.20
N ALA A 73 -1.02 6.21 8.70
CA ALA A 73 -2.40 6.66 8.51
C ALA A 73 -3.15 5.80 7.48
N ALA A 74 -2.52 5.52 6.33
CA ALA A 74 -3.10 4.64 5.31
C ALA A 74 -3.32 3.21 5.83
N ASN A 75 -2.34 2.66 6.56
CA ASN A 75 -2.44 1.34 7.18
C ASN A 75 -3.63 1.27 8.16
N HIS A 76 -3.82 2.30 8.98
CA HIS A 76 -4.97 2.35 9.90
C HIS A 76 -6.31 2.31 9.18
N LEU A 77 -6.46 3.04 8.06
CA LEU A 77 -7.68 3.02 7.25
C LEU A 77 -7.93 1.63 6.64
N VAL A 78 -6.92 1.05 6.01
CA VAL A 78 -7.05 -0.23 5.28
C VAL A 78 -7.41 -1.39 6.22
N ARG A 79 -6.89 -1.39 7.46
CA ARG A 79 -7.23 -2.40 8.48
C ARG A 79 -8.71 -2.41 8.88
N GLY A 80 -9.41 -1.29 8.68
CA GLY A 80 -10.84 -1.17 8.96
C GLY A 80 -11.75 -1.72 7.86
N PHE A 81 -11.20 -2.14 6.72
CA PHE A 81 -12.02 -2.51 5.56
C PHE A 81 -12.67 -3.89 5.74
N THR A 82 -13.98 -3.92 5.49
CA THR A 82 -14.68 -5.16 5.11
C THR A 82 -14.23 -5.62 3.73
N SER A 83 -14.46 -6.90 3.40
CA SER A 83 -14.11 -7.45 2.07
C SER A 83 -14.76 -6.65 0.92
N SER A 84 -15.97 -6.11 1.12
CA SER A 84 -16.63 -5.27 0.12
C SER A 84 -15.93 -3.92 -0.04
N GLN A 85 -15.53 -3.27 1.05
CA GLN A 85 -14.78 -2.02 0.98
C GLN A 85 -13.41 -2.22 0.32
N ALA A 86 -12.67 -3.25 0.73
CA ALA A 86 -11.38 -3.59 0.12
C ALA A 86 -11.51 -3.88 -1.38
N THR A 87 -12.55 -4.59 -1.80
CA THR A 87 -12.84 -4.85 -3.22
C THR A 87 -13.12 -3.55 -3.98
N ALA A 88 -13.97 -2.67 -3.44
CA ALA A 88 -14.28 -1.39 -4.07
C ALA A 88 -13.04 -0.51 -4.22
N VAL A 89 -12.27 -0.36 -3.14
CA VAL A 89 -11.00 0.42 -3.14
C VAL A 89 -9.98 -0.19 -4.10
N GLY A 90 -9.81 -1.51 -4.10
CA GLY A 90 -8.90 -2.21 -5.01
C GLY A 90 -9.21 -1.99 -6.49
N HIS A 91 -10.48 -1.80 -6.85
CA HIS A 91 -10.85 -1.40 -8.21
C HIS A 91 -10.73 0.11 -8.45
N ALA A 92 -11.00 0.95 -7.46
CA ALA A 92 -10.81 2.40 -7.56
C ALA A 92 -9.33 2.76 -7.78
N LEU A 93 -8.39 2.05 -7.12
CA LEU A 93 -6.94 2.15 -7.35
C LEU A 93 -6.52 1.89 -8.80
N LYS A 94 -7.34 1.16 -9.59
CA LYS A 94 -7.11 0.93 -11.02
C LYS A 94 -7.68 2.04 -11.91
N GLY A 95 -8.19 3.13 -11.31
CA GLY A 95 -8.86 4.23 -12.02
C GLY A 95 -10.22 3.86 -12.60
N TRP A 96 -10.89 2.82 -12.08
CA TRP A 96 -12.18 2.39 -12.63
C TRP A 96 -13.33 3.27 -12.15
N SER A 97 -14.28 3.54 -13.06
CA SER A 97 -15.50 4.28 -12.71
C SER A 97 -16.39 3.44 -11.79
N HIS A 98 -17.23 4.09 -10.97
CA HIS A 98 -18.14 3.38 -10.06
C HIS A 98 -19.10 2.45 -10.81
N GLN A 99 -19.47 2.80 -12.05
CA GLN A 99 -20.29 1.94 -12.90
C GLN A 99 -19.53 0.67 -13.29
N LYS A 100 -18.29 0.81 -13.79
CA LYS A 100 -17.46 -0.34 -14.14
C LYS A 100 -17.23 -1.28 -12.94
N ILE A 101 -17.02 -0.72 -11.75
CA ILE A 101 -16.88 -1.51 -10.51
C ILE A 101 -18.15 -2.30 -10.20
N ALA A 102 -19.32 -1.71 -10.40
CA ALA A 102 -20.60 -2.39 -10.21
C ALA A 102 -20.80 -3.51 -11.24
N ASP A 103 -20.45 -3.27 -12.50
CA ASP A 103 -20.64 -4.22 -13.61
C ASP A 103 -19.76 -5.48 -13.47
N VAL A 104 -18.55 -5.32 -12.90
CA VAL A 104 -17.58 -6.43 -12.70
C VAL A 104 -17.65 -7.05 -11.32
N TRP A 105 -18.61 -6.64 -10.48
CA TRP A 105 -18.72 -7.11 -9.10
C TRP A 105 -19.05 -8.61 -9.04
N LYS A 106 -18.23 -9.38 -8.31
CA LYS A 106 -18.41 -10.83 -8.19
C LYS A 106 -19.28 -11.18 -6.97
N GLY A 107 -20.00 -12.30 -7.08
CA GLY A 107 -20.82 -12.89 -6.00
C GLY A 107 -22.25 -12.36 -5.92
N ARG A 108 -22.48 -11.06 -6.16
CA ARG A 108 -23.83 -10.49 -6.34
C ARG A 108 -23.78 -9.24 -7.19
N THR A 109 -24.83 -8.99 -7.98
CA THR A 109 -25.00 -7.71 -8.66
C THR A 109 -25.21 -6.61 -7.61
N ILE A 110 -24.49 -5.50 -7.75
CA ILE A 110 -24.68 -4.31 -6.93
C ILE A 110 -24.90 -3.09 -7.82
N SER A 111 -25.54 -2.06 -7.28
CA SER A 111 -25.71 -0.80 -8.00
C SER A 111 -24.47 0.10 -7.90
N ARG A 112 -24.37 1.06 -8.81
CA ARG A 112 -23.38 2.15 -8.74
C ARG A 112 -23.45 2.89 -7.38
N GLN A 113 -24.64 3.10 -6.83
CA GLN A 113 -24.84 3.76 -5.54
C GLN A 113 -24.25 2.93 -4.39
N SER A 114 -24.36 1.60 -4.46
CA SER A 114 -23.73 0.70 -3.49
C SER A 114 -22.20 0.79 -3.55
N VAL A 115 -21.60 0.89 -4.74
CA VAL A 115 -20.15 1.14 -4.89
C VAL A 115 -19.76 2.47 -4.24
N THR A 116 -20.48 3.55 -4.55
CA THR A 116 -20.23 4.87 -3.92
C THR A 116 -20.30 4.77 -2.39
N LYS A 117 -21.28 4.05 -1.85
CA LYS A 117 -21.41 3.83 -0.40
C LYS A 117 -20.20 3.07 0.15
N HIS A 118 -19.76 2.00 -0.51
CA HIS A 118 -18.57 1.25 -0.08
C HIS A 118 -17.32 2.12 -0.08
N LEU A 119 -17.07 2.90 -1.13
CA LEU A 119 -15.92 3.81 -1.21
C LEU A 119 -15.96 4.90 -0.15
N LYS A 120 -17.13 5.54 0.05
CA LYS A 120 -17.30 6.57 1.08
C LYS A 120 -17.10 5.99 2.49
N SER A 121 -17.68 4.83 2.78
CA SER A 121 -17.48 4.17 4.07
C SER A 121 -16.06 3.65 4.29
N ALA A 122 -15.29 3.46 3.22
CA ALA A 122 -13.86 3.12 3.28
C ALA A 122 -12.95 4.36 3.43
N GLY A 123 -13.51 5.58 3.39
CA GLY A 123 -12.70 6.81 3.39
C GLY A 123 -11.82 6.93 2.14
N TRP A 124 -12.33 6.50 0.98
CA TRP A 124 -11.56 6.51 -0.27
C TRP A 124 -11.02 7.89 -0.65
N ASP A 125 -11.81 8.94 -0.43
CA ASP A 125 -11.41 10.34 -0.64
C ASP A 125 -10.18 10.73 0.19
N VAL A 126 -10.16 10.33 1.47
CA VAL A 126 -9.01 10.55 2.36
C VAL A 126 -7.81 9.72 1.90
N LEU A 127 -8.04 8.44 1.56
CA LEU A 127 -6.97 7.55 1.11
C LEU A 127 -6.35 8.03 -0.22
N GLU A 128 -7.16 8.56 -1.14
CA GLU A 128 -6.69 9.11 -2.41
C GLU A 128 -5.76 10.32 -2.19
N GLU A 129 -6.12 11.21 -1.27
CA GLU A 129 -5.23 12.32 -0.89
C GLU A 129 -3.94 11.84 -0.20
N GLN A 130 -4.01 10.80 0.64
CA GLN A 130 -2.82 10.19 1.24
C GLN A 130 -1.90 9.57 0.18
N ILE A 131 -2.45 8.94 -0.86
CA ILE A 131 -1.67 8.40 -1.98
C ILE A 131 -0.97 9.53 -2.73
N ARG A 132 -1.67 10.64 -3.02
CA ARG A 132 -1.06 11.82 -3.67
C ARG A 132 0.04 12.43 -2.81
N ALA A 133 -0.13 12.48 -1.50
CA ALA A 133 0.90 12.96 -0.57
C ALA A 133 2.10 12.01 -0.55
N PHE A 134 1.86 10.70 -0.47
CA PHE A 134 2.90 9.66 -0.53
C PHE A 134 3.75 9.80 -1.80
N GLU A 135 3.13 9.90 -2.97
CA GLU A 135 3.82 10.05 -4.25
C GLU A 135 4.72 11.29 -4.28
N LYS A 136 4.22 12.43 -3.78
CA LYS A 136 5.00 13.67 -3.68
C LYS A 136 6.18 13.55 -2.72
N ILE A 137 5.97 12.95 -1.55
CA ILE A 137 7.02 12.76 -0.54
C ILE A 137 8.10 11.82 -1.08
N VAL A 138 7.72 10.66 -1.63
CA VAL A 138 8.67 9.73 -2.24
C VAL A 138 9.46 10.42 -3.35
N SER A 139 8.78 11.13 -4.24
CA SER A 139 9.46 11.87 -5.31
C SER A 139 10.39 12.97 -4.79
N MET A 140 10.09 13.61 -3.66
CA MET A 140 10.99 14.61 -3.05
C MET A 140 12.21 13.93 -2.43
N LEU A 141 12.03 12.78 -1.78
CA LEU A 141 13.09 12.06 -1.08
C LEU A 141 14.07 11.34 -2.02
N THR A 142 13.63 10.98 -3.23
CA THR A 142 14.47 10.33 -4.24
C THR A 142 15.13 11.30 -5.22
N ARG A 143 14.63 12.54 -5.35
CA ARG A 143 15.25 13.60 -6.18
C ARG A 143 16.39 14.26 -5.40
N GLY A 144 17.56 13.64 -5.39
CA GLY A 144 18.74 14.22 -4.75
C GLY A 144 19.99 13.34 -4.71
N ASN A 145 20.03 12.21 -5.43
CA ASN A 145 21.18 11.31 -5.50
C ASN A 145 21.94 11.39 -6.84
N ASP A 146 21.83 12.51 -7.56
CA ASP A 146 22.64 12.82 -8.75
C ASP A 146 23.80 13.76 -8.41
#